data_AF-A0A520JDG9-F1
#
_entry.id   AF-A0A520JDG9-F1
#
_cell.length_a   1.000
_cell.length_b   1.000
_cell.length_c   1.000
_cell.angle_alpha   90.00
_cell.angle_beta   90.00
_cell.angle_gamma   90.00
#
_symmetry.space_group_name_H-M   'P 1'
#
loop_
_entity.id
_entity.type
_entity.pdbx_description
1 polymer ?
#
loop_
_entity_poly.entity_id
_entity_poly.type
_entity_poly.pdbx_seq_one_letter_code
_entity_poly.pdbx_strand_id
1 'polypeptide(L)'
;MTDPILHLQGREQRPLLVLDDFWSDPHALREDAASLRMGEIGPHYPGVRAAVPARLAETMRRRIAPLLTEHFGLDPAPGVSEAYYSLVTTAPADLAPIQRLPHFDGVEPRRIAVLLFLGEGEQGGTAFYRQRETGYESVDAARLGAFKDTLARGVQTHGMPDASYIAGDTPLYERIAVQPARFNRALVYAGNTLHCAYLPPEVALSADPMRGRLTLNLFLFDD
;
A
#
# COMPACT_ATOMS: atom_id res chain seq x y z
N MET A 1 11.46 17.57 -0.97
CA MET A 1 10.88 16.69 -1.99
C MET A 1 11.58 16.97 -3.29
N THR A 2 12.20 15.95 -3.85
CA THR A 2 12.75 15.99 -5.21
C THR A 2 11.60 15.99 -6.22
N ASP A 3 11.92 16.16 -7.51
CA ASP A 3 10.93 16.03 -8.56
C ASP A 3 10.26 14.64 -8.53
N PRO A 4 8.94 14.55 -8.75
CA PRO A 4 8.22 13.29 -8.78
C PRO A 4 8.69 12.42 -9.94
N ILE A 5 8.86 11.13 -9.70
CA ILE A 5 9.10 10.15 -10.77
C ILE A 5 7.78 9.43 -11.07
N LEU A 6 7.29 9.57 -12.30
CA LEU A 6 6.12 8.83 -12.78
C LEU A 6 6.56 7.49 -13.39
N HIS A 7 5.98 6.41 -12.87
CA HIS A 7 6.04 5.10 -13.51
C HIS A 7 4.67 4.73 -14.07
N LEU A 8 4.65 4.18 -15.29
CA LEU A 8 3.48 3.54 -15.87
C LEU A 8 3.62 2.03 -15.71
N GLN A 9 2.83 1.47 -14.81
CA GLN A 9 2.96 0.10 -14.32
C GLN A 9 2.18 -0.88 -15.21
N GLY A 10 2.80 -2.02 -15.51
CA GLY A 10 2.12 -3.15 -16.16
C GLY A 10 1.58 -2.86 -17.56
N ARG A 11 0.64 -3.68 -18.03
CA ARG A 11 -0.02 -3.54 -19.34
C ARG A 11 -1.11 -2.48 -19.32
N GLU A 12 -1.75 -2.25 -18.17
CA GLU A 12 -2.75 -1.20 -18.00
C GLU A 12 -2.11 0.19 -17.89
N GLN A 13 -0.77 0.27 -17.84
CA GLN A 13 0.00 1.51 -17.75
C GLN A 13 -0.48 2.38 -16.57
N ARG A 14 -0.76 1.74 -15.42
CA ARG A 14 -1.32 2.42 -14.24
C ARG A 14 -0.29 3.41 -13.69
N PRO A 15 -0.66 4.69 -13.49
CA PRO A 15 0.27 5.67 -12.96
C PRO A 15 0.60 5.38 -11.49
N LEU A 16 1.89 5.45 -11.19
CA LEU A 16 2.46 5.37 -9.84
C LEU A 16 3.49 6.47 -9.71
N LEU A 17 3.31 7.38 -8.75
CA LEU A 17 4.30 8.40 -8.43
C LEU A 17 5.20 7.92 -7.30
N VAL A 18 6.49 8.19 -7.46
CA VAL A 18 7.52 8.01 -6.43
C VAL A 18 8.05 9.39 -6.06
N LEU A 19 7.94 9.73 -4.78
CA LEU A 19 8.35 11.02 -4.22
C LEU A 19 9.44 10.80 -3.17
N ASP A 20 10.69 11.10 -3.51
CA ASP A 20 11.80 11.07 -2.55
C ASP A 20 11.86 12.38 -1.75
N ASP A 21 12.37 12.28 -0.51
CA ASP A 21 12.44 13.37 0.46
C ASP A 21 11.08 14.07 0.65
N PHE A 22 10.03 13.27 0.79
CA PHE A 22 8.63 13.71 0.74
C PHE A 22 8.29 14.71 1.85
N TRP A 23 8.65 14.39 3.08
CA TRP A 23 8.36 15.17 4.27
C TRP A 23 9.59 15.92 4.78
N SER A 24 9.40 17.10 5.39
CA SER A 24 10.51 17.95 5.84
C SER A 24 11.24 17.40 7.07
N ASP A 25 10.50 16.76 7.97
CA ASP A 25 11.05 16.14 9.17
C ASP A 25 10.47 14.73 9.36
N PRO A 26 10.99 13.73 8.64
CA PRO A 26 10.50 12.36 8.75
C PRO A 26 10.88 11.69 10.09
N HIS A 27 11.87 12.21 10.82
CA HIS A 27 12.23 11.68 12.13
C HIS A 27 11.18 12.06 13.18
N ALA A 28 10.67 13.30 13.16
CA ALA A 28 9.56 13.70 14.02
C ALA A 28 8.30 12.85 13.80
N LEU A 29 8.04 12.36 12.58
CA LEU A 29 6.93 11.43 12.32
C LEU A 29 7.12 10.07 13.00
N ARG A 30 8.37 9.59 13.10
CA ARG A 30 8.68 8.35 13.82
C ARG A 30 8.54 8.53 15.33
N GLU A 31 8.99 9.66 15.85
CA GLU A 31 8.83 10.01 17.26
C GLU A 31 7.35 10.16 17.64
N ASP A 32 6.56 10.80 16.78
CA ASP A 32 5.11 10.87 16.91
C ASP A 32 4.50 9.47 16.96
N ALA A 33 4.82 8.60 16.00
CA ALA A 33 4.39 7.20 16.00
C ALA A 33 4.81 6.45 17.28
N ALA A 34 6.04 6.64 17.77
CA ALA A 34 6.56 6.03 19.00
C ALA A 34 5.85 6.52 20.27
N SER A 35 5.27 7.73 20.24
CA SER A 35 4.50 8.28 21.35
C SER A 35 3.05 7.76 21.41
N LEU A 36 2.56 7.16 20.32
CA LEU A 36 1.18 6.69 20.19
C LEU A 36 1.03 5.24 20.66
N ARG A 37 -0.19 4.90 21.11
CA ARG A 37 -0.56 3.51 21.35
C ARG A 37 -0.95 2.85 20.02
N MET A 38 -0.08 1.96 19.54
CA MET A 38 -0.38 1.10 18.40
C MET A 38 -1.28 -0.07 18.81
N GLY A 39 -2.21 -0.45 17.96
CA GLY A 39 -3.07 -1.62 18.16
C GLY A 39 -3.65 -2.13 16.84
N GLU A 40 -4.36 -3.27 16.88
CA GLU A 40 -5.01 -3.80 15.69
C GLU A 40 -6.16 -2.88 15.25
N ILE A 41 -6.17 -2.47 13.97
CA ILE A 41 -7.22 -1.67 13.36
C ILE A 41 -7.67 -2.35 12.08
N GLY A 42 -8.85 -2.98 12.15
CA GLY A 42 -9.44 -3.76 11.06
C GLY A 42 -8.76 -5.12 10.86
N PRO A 43 -9.41 -6.04 10.11
CA PRO A 43 -8.94 -7.42 9.98
C PRO A 43 -7.92 -7.63 8.85
N HIS A 44 -7.71 -6.62 7.98
CA HIS A 44 -7.00 -6.81 6.72
C HIS A 44 -5.51 -6.48 6.80
N TYR A 45 -5.10 -5.57 7.70
CA TYR A 45 -3.69 -5.20 7.82
C TYR A 45 -2.95 -6.19 8.73
N PRO A 46 -1.82 -6.78 8.30
CA PRO A 46 -1.08 -7.78 9.07
C PRO A 46 -0.14 -7.13 10.10
N GLY A 47 -0.72 -6.37 11.03
CA GLY A 47 -0.01 -5.78 12.15
C GLY A 47 -0.77 -4.68 12.88
N VAL A 48 -0.03 -3.79 13.53
CA VAL A 48 -0.60 -2.75 14.41
C VAL A 48 -0.56 -1.37 13.77
N ARG A 49 -1.49 -0.51 14.17
CA ARG A 49 -1.71 0.83 13.65
C ARG A 49 -2.05 1.82 14.74
N ALA A 50 -1.82 3.10 14.46
CA ALA A 50 -2.34 4.23 15.22
C ALA A 50 -2.81 5.31 14.25
N ALA A 51 -3.86 6.05 14.62
CA ALA A 51 -4.38 7.13 13.79
C ALA A 51 -3.38 8.28 13.67
N VAL A 52 -3.23 8.82 12.46
CA VAL A 52 -2.46 10.05 12.21
C VAL A 52 -3.32 11.26 12.55
N PRO A 53 -2.79 12.31 13.18
CA PRO A 53 -3.53 13.54 13.41
C PRO A 53 -4.14 14.12 12.12
N ALA A 54 -5.43 14.44 12.13
CA ALA A 54 -6.15 14.90 10.93
C ALA A 54 -5.50 16.12 10.25
N ARG A 55 -4.94 17.05 11.04
CA ARG A 55 -4.22 18.23 10.52
C ARG A 55 -2.96 17.85 9.74
N LEU A 56 -2.25 16.81 10.18
CA LEU A 56 -1.06 16.30 9.52
C LEU A 56 -1.43 15.62 8.20
N ALA A 57 -2.42 14.72 8.24
CA ALA A 57 -2.93 14.04 7.05
C ALA A 57 -3.43 15.03 5.98
N GLU A 58 -4.20 16.03 6.39
CA GLU A 58 -4.70 17.07 5.49
C GLU A 58 -3.57 17.95 4.92
N THR A 59 -2.49 18.17 5.67
CA THR A 59 -1.30 18.89 5.16
C THR A 59 -0.56 18.06 4.10
N MET A 60 -0.45 16.74 4.30
CA MET A 60 0.10 15.82 3.29
C MET A 60 -0.77 15.78 2.04
N ARG A 61 -2.10 15.73 2.18
CA ARG A 61 -3.05 15.78 1.06
C ARG A 61 -2.86 17.04 0.23
N ARG A 62 -2.84 18.22 0.86
CA ARG A 62 -2.61 19.49 0.15
C ARG A 62 -1.28 19.54 -0.60
N ARG A 63 -0.23 18.94 -0.04
CA ARG A 63 1.09 18.86 -0.68
C ARG A 63 1.05 18.06 -1.99
N ILE A 64 0.27 16.98 -2.06
CA ILE A 64 0.19 16.14 -3.26
C ILE A 64 -0.94 16.52 -4.21
N ALA A 65 -1.87 17.40 -3.80
CA ALA A 65 -3.03 17.76 -4.61
C ALA A 65 -2.68 18.20 -6.06
N PRO A 66 -1.65 19.03 -6.32
CA PRO A 66 -1.26 19.36 -7.69
C PRO A 66 -0.82 18.15 -8.52
N LEU A 67 -0.14 17.18 -7.90
CA LEU A 67 0.28 15.94 -8.55
C LEU A 67 -0.89 15.03 -8.88
N LEU A 68 -1.93 15.04 -8.04
CA LEU A 68 -3.17 14.30 -8.30
C LEU A 68 -3.93 14.91 -9.48
N THR A 69 -3.94 16.24 -9.60
CA THR A 69 -4.49 16.91 -10.78
C THR A 69 -3.70 16.56 -12.03
N GLU A 70 -2.38 16.66 -12.00
CA GLU A 70 -1.51 16.45 -13.16
C GLU A 70 -1.50 15.00 -13.67
N HIS A 71 -1.33 14.02 -12.77
CA HIS A 71 -1.06 12.64 -13.16
C HIS A 71 -2.26 11.70 -13.03
N PHE A 72 -3.29 12.10 -12.28
CA PHE A 72 -4.50 11.30 -12.08
C PHE A 72 -5.77 12.00 -12.59
N GLY A 73 -5.68 13.25 -13.04
CA GLY A 73 -6.84 14.01 -13.50
C GLY A 73 -7.85 14.32 -12.39
N LEU A 74 -7.38 14.40 -11.14
CA LEU A 74 -8.22 14.62 -9.98
C LEU A 74 -8.15 16.08 -9.53
N ASP A 75 -9.15 16.87 -9.94
CA ASP A 75 -9.38 18.23 -9.46
C ASP A 75 -10.89 18.44 -9.16
N PRO A 76 -11.27 18.72 -7.90
CA PRO A 76 -10.40 18.79 -6.73
C PRO A 76 -9.82 17.42 -6.34
N ALA A 77 -8.66 17.46 -5.69
CA ALA A 77 -8.07 16.29 -5.03
C ALA A 77 -9.05 15.73 -3.97
N PRO A 78 -9.31 14.40 -3.94
CA PRO A 78 -10.23 13.79 -2.99
C PRO A 78 -9.83 14.06 -1.54
N GLY A 79 -10.80 14.10 -0.63
CA GLY A 79 -10.62 14.30 0.80
C GLY A 79 -9.87 13.18 1.50
N VAL A 80 -9.32 13.46 2.69
CA VAL A 80 -8.74 12.41 3.56
C VAL A 80 -9.87 11.55 4.12
N SER A 81 -9.85 10.26 3.80
CA SER A 81 -10.79 9.27 4.36
C SER A 81 -10.17 8.56 5.58
N GLU A 82 -8.95 8.04 5.42
CA GLU A 82 -8.24 7.29 6.46
C GLU A 82 -6.76 7.70 6.51
N ALA A 83 -6.17 7.73 7.70
CA ALA A 83 -4.74 8.00 7.86
C ALA A 83 -4.16 7.27 9.09
N TYR A 84 -3.16 6.42 8.87
CA TYR A 84 -2.57 5.58 9.91
C TYR A 84 -1.04 5.56 9.84
N TYR A 85 -0.39 5.59 11.00
CA TYR A 85 0.90 4.94 11.15
C TYR A 85 0.65 3.44 11.22
N SER A 86 1.44 2.66 10.49
CA SER A 86 1.26 1.22 10.39
C SER A 86 2.59 0.49 10.51
N LEU A 87 2.58 -0.60 11.28
CA LEU A 87 3.71 -1.51 11.47
C LEU A 87 3.30 -2.92 11.12
N VAL A 88 4.07 -3.56 10.26
CA VAL A 88 3.91 -4.99 9.98
C VAL A 88 4.50 -5.78 11.15
N THR A 89 3.67 -6.58 11.83
CA THR A 89 4.08 -7.32 13.04
C THR A 89 3.63 -8.78 13.05
N THR A 90 2.69 -9.17 12.18
CA THR A 90 2.17 -10.54 12.15
C THR A 90 3.21 -11.48 11.55
N ALA A 91 3.51 -12.59 12.23
CA ALA A 91 4.44 -13.59 11.68
C ALA A 91 3.82 -14.27 10.44
N PRO A 92 4.64 -14.71 9.46
CA PRO A 92 4.17 -15.40 8.26
C PRO A 92 3.16 -16.53 8.53
N ALA A 93 3.46 -17.38 9.52
CA ALA A 93 2.64 -18.53 9.91
C ALA A 93 1.25 -18.14 10.46
N ASP A 94 1.13 -16.92 11.00
CA ASP A 94 -0.09 -16.41 11.63
C ASP A 94 -0.96 -15.59 10.68
N LEU A 95 -0.54 -15.42 9.42
CA LEU A 95 -1.29 -14.64 8.44
C LEU A 95 -2.64 -15.27 8.13
N ALA A 96 -3.70 -14.47 8.21
CA ALA A 96 -5.00 -14.82 7.69
C ALA A 96 -4.92 -15.03 6.16
N PRO A 97 -5.77 -15.88 5.55
CA PRO A 97 -5.70 -16.15 4.11
C PRO A 97 -5.65 -14.88 3.25
N ILE A 98 -6.50 -13.89 3.52
CA ILE A 98 -6.55 -12.64 2.73
C ILE A 98 -5.23 -11.84 2.77
N GLN A 99 -4.43 -11.98 3.83
CA GLN A 99 -3.16 -11.27 4.01
C GLN A 99 -2.01 -11.90 3.20
N ARG A 100 -2.23 -13.08 2.61
CA ARG A 100 -1.26 -13.82 1.78
C ARG A 100 -1.38 -13.50 0.29
N LEU A 101 -2.34 -12.65 -0.09
CA LEU A 101 -2.70 -12.33 -1.46
C LEU A 101 -2.51 -10.83 -1.74
N PRO A 102 -2.27 -10.44 -3.01
CA PRO A 102 -2.42 -9.05 -3.42
C PRO A 102 -3.85 -8.56 -3.16
N HIS A 103 -3.97 -7.30 -2.78
CA HIS A 103 -5.25 -6.64 -2.51
C HIS A 103 -5.34 -5.31 -3.27
N PHE A 104 -6.52 -4.70 -3.17
CA PHE A 104 -6.79 -3.33 -3.56
C PHE A 104 -7.59 -2.69 -2.42
N ASP A 105 -7.46 -1.39 -2.24
CA ASP A 105 -8.02 -0.64 -1.10
C ASP A 105 -9.50 -0.35 -1.27
N GLY A 106 -10.00 -0.35 -2.50
CA GLY A 106 -11.39 -0.11 -2.85
C GLY A 106 -11.58 -0.10 -4.35
N VAL A 107 -12.85 -0.14 -4.79
CA VAL A 107 -13.19 -0.21 -6.21
C VAL A 107 -13.39 1.16 -6.85
N GLU A 108 -13.35 2.21 -6.06
CA GLU A 108 -13.73 3.54 -6.50
C GLU A 108 -12.61 4.16 -7.35
N PRO A 109 -12.90 4.64 -8.58
CA PRO A 109 -11.86 5.13 -9.50
C PRO A 109 -11.05 6.32 -8.96
N ARG A 110 -11.65 7.08 -8.04
CA ARG A 110 -11.05 8.27 -7.42
C ARG A 110 -10.31 7.97 -6.12
N ARG A 111 -10.33 6.72 -5.62
CA ARG A 111 -9.61 6.34 -4.41
C ARG A 111 -8.11 6.39 -4.69
N ILE A 112 -7.35 7.15 -3.90
CA ILE A 112 -5.89 7.23 -3.96
C ILE A 112 -5.29 6.69 -2.66
N ALA A 113 -4.25 5.88 -2.78
CA ALA A 113 -3.42 5.46 -1.66
C ALA A 113 -2.09 6.22 -1.70
N VAL A 114 -1.66 6.67 -0.53
CA VAL A 114 -0.36 7.29 -0.29
C VAL A 114 0.35 6.48 0.78
N LEU A 115 1.54 5.99 0.46
CA LEU A 115 2.36 5.19 1.37
C LEU A 115 3.71 5.88 1.56
N LEU A 116 3.96 6.43 2.74
CA LEU A 116 5.23 7.03 3.14
C LEU A 116 6.04 6.03 3.98
N PHE A 117 7.23 5.66 3.51
CA PHE A 117 8.15 4.81 4.24
C PHE A 117 8.93 5.61 5.29
N LEU A 118 8.83 5.19 6.56
CA LEU A 118 9.44 5.89 7.70
C LEU A 118 10.45 5.04 8.47
N GLY A 119 10.48 3.73 8.26
CA GLY A 119 11.53 2.92 8.84
C GLY A 119 12.85 3.02 8.05
N GLU A 120 13.94 2.73 8.75
CA GLU A 120 15.31 2.78 8.24
C GLU A 120 15.81 1.40 7.79
N GLY A 121 16.78 1.41 6.87
CA GLY A 121 17.40 0.21 6.32
C GLY A 121 16.58 -0.50 5.24
N GLU A 122 16.94 -1.75 4.96
CA GLU A 122 16.28 -2.59 3.96
C GLU A 122 14.94 -3.11 4.49
N GLN A 123 13.88 -2.34 4.28
CA GLN A 123 12.53 -2.66 4.77
C GLN A 123 11.60 -3.22 3.68
N GLY A 124 12.16 -3.61 2.54
CA GLY A 124 11.40 -4.13 1.42
C GLY A 124 10.81 -3.05 0.54
N GLY A 125 9.49 -2.96 0.44
CA GLY A 125 8.81 -2.02 -0.43
C GLY A 125 7.33 -2.33 -0.63
N THR A 126 6.83 -1.99 -1.82
CA THR A 126 5.49 -2.35 -2.30
C THR A 126 5.61 -3.04 -3.64
N ALA A 127 5.01 -4.22 -3.76
CA ALA A 127 4.91 -4.95 -5.01
C ALA A 127 3.53 -4.74 -5.64
N PHE A 128 3.49 -4.66 -6.97
CA PHE A 128 2.28 -4.54 -7.77
C PHE A 128 2.10 -5.80 -8.60
N TYR A 129 0.83 -6.18 -8.83
CA TYR A 129 0.48 -7.49 -9.34
C TYR A 129 -0.55 -7.45 -10.45
N ARG A 130 -0.57 -8.53 -11.23
CA ARG A 130 -1.62 -8.88 -12.18
C ARG A 130 -2.23 -10.21 -11.80
N GLN A 131 -3.55 -10.33 -11.72
CA GLN A 131 -4.22 -11.63 -11.63
C GLN A 131 -4.09 -12.33 -12.98
N ARG A 132 -3.51 -13.53 -13.02
CA ARG A 132 -3.09 -14.17 -14.28
C ARG A 132 -4.24 -14.49 -15.22
N GLU A 133 -5.31 -15.08 -14.70
CA GLU A 133 -6.40 -15.60 -15.52
C GLU A 133 -7.29 -14.48 -16.09
N THR A 134 -7.55 -13.41 -15.33
CA THR A 134 -8.28 -12.24 -15.85
C THR A 134 -7.39 -11.25 -16.60
N GLY A 135 -6.10 -11.23 -16.30
CA GLY A 135 -5.17 -10.21 -16.75
C GLY A 135 -5.32 -8.86 -16.04
N TYR A 136 -6.17 -8.76 -15.01
CA TYR A 136 -6.42 -7.49 -14.31
C TYR A 136 -5.24 -7.07 -13.45
N GLU A 137 -4.86 -5.80 -13.58
CA GLU A 137 -3.89 -5.10 -12.72
C GLU A 137 -4.60 -4.12 -11.76
N SER A 138 -5.85 -3.79 -12.07
CA SER A 138 -6.76 -3.02 -11.22
C SER A 138 -8.18 -3.57 -11.21
N VAL A 139 -8.90 -3.36 -10.10
CA VAL A 139 -10.25 -3.91 -9.86
C VAL A 139 -11.21 -2.78 -9.52
N ASP A 140 -12.04 -2.37 -10.47
CA ASP A 140 -13.17 -1.48 -10.25
C ASP A 140 -14.47 -2.25 -9.96
N ALA A 141 -15.58 -1.53 -9.80
CA ALA A 141 -16.88 -2.10 -9.49
C ALA A 141 -17.38 -3.07 -10.58
N ALA A 142 -17.07 -2.80 -11.85
CA ALA A 142 -17.48 -3.64 -12.98
C ALA A 142 -16.64 -4.93 -13.05
N ARG A 143 -15.36 -4.87 -12.64
CA ARG A 143 -14.43 -6.01 -12.62
C ARG A 143 -14.57 -6.89 -11.38
N LEU A 144 -15.10 -6.36 -10.29
CA LEU A 144 -15.10 -7.00 -8.97
C LEU A 144 -15.68 -8.42 -8.97
N GLY A 145 -16.81 -8.64 -9.65
CA GLY A 145 -17.46 -9.95 -9.73
C GLY A 145 -16.55 -10.99 -10.40
N ALA A 146 -16.11 -10.70 -11.62
CA ALA A 146 -15.22 -11.58 -12.39
C ALA A 146 -13.88 -11.84 -11.68
N PHE A 147 -13.32 -10.83 -11.01
CA PHE A 147 -12.11 -10.96 -10.20
C PHE A 147 -12.30 -11.97 -9.06
N LYS A 148 -13.41 -11.86 -8.30
CA LYS A 148 -13.73 -12.74 -7.17
C LYS A 148 -13.98 -14.17 -7.62
N ASP A 149 -14.78 -14.37 -8.66
CA ASP A 149 -15.10 -15.69 -9.18
C ASP A 149 -13.86 -16.41 -9.70
N THR A 150 -12.97 -15.65 -10.35
CA THR A 150 -11.70 -16.18 -10.85
C THR A 150 -10.73 -16.51 -9.72
N LEU A 151 -10.64 -15.65 -8.69
CA LEU A 151 -9.84 -15.97 -7.50
C LEU A 151 -10.35 -17.24 -6.81
N ALA A 152 -11.67 -17.39 -6.66
CA ALA A 152 -12.27 -18.57 -6.04
C ALA A 152 -11.94 -19.86 -6.81
N ARG A 153 -12.10 -19.86 -8.14
CA ARG A 153 -11.72 -21.01 -9.00
C ARG A 153 -10.21 -21.29 -8.96
N GLY A 154 -9.40 -20.24 -8.98
CA GLY A 154 -7.94 -20.35 -8.89
C GLY A 154 -7.51 -21.00 -7.57
N VAL A 155 -8.08 -20.59 -6.44
CA VAL A 155 -7.80 -21.19 -5.12
C VAL A 155 -8.28 -22.64 -5.05
N GLN A 156 -9.42 -22.98 -5.66
CA GLN A 156 -9.87 -24.38 -5.76
C GLN A 156 -8.90 -25.25 -6.58
N THR A 157 -8.26 -24.67 -7.59
CA THR A 157 -7.37 -25.39 -8.52
C THR A 157 -5.94 -25.50 -8.00
N HIS A 158 -5.40 -24.43 -7.44
CA HIS A 158 -3.99 -24.32 -7.04
C HIS A 158 -3.77 -24.37 -5.52
N GLY A 159 -4.85 -24.40 -4.74
CA GLY A 159 -4.81 -24.22 -3.30
C GLY A 159 -4.68 -22.76 -2.89
N MET A 160 -4.87 -22.50 -1.60
CA MET A 160 -4.54 -21.22 -1.00
C MET A 160 -3.01 -21.09 -0.93
N PRO A 161 -2.42 -19.91 -1.20
CA PRO A 161 -1.00 -19.68 -0.93
C PRO A 161 -0.61 -20.04 0.51
N ASP A 162 0.64 -20.50 0.63
CA ASP A 162 1.27 -20.83 1.90
C ASP A 162 1.16 -19.68 2.90
N ALA A 163 1.23 -20.01 4.19
CA ALA A 163 1.20 -19.03 5.28
C ALA A 163 2.49 -18.18 5.28
N SER A 164 2.55 -17.24 4.34
CA SER A 164 3.64 -16.32 4.14
C SER A 164 3.16 -15.08 3.39
N TYR A 165 3.92 -14.00 3.52
CA TYR A 165 3.78 -12.85 2.65
C TYR A 165 4.12 -13.27 1.21
N ILE A 166 3.31 -12.83 0.25
CA ILE A 166 3.54 -13.14 -1.15
C ILE A 166 4.91 -12.59 -1.60
N ALA A 167 5.72 -13.46 -2.21
CA ALA A 167 7.04 -13.12 -2.71
C ALA A 167 7.16 -13.55 -4.17
N GLY A 168 7.26 -12.57 -5.08
CA GLY A 168 7.34 -12.84 -6.51
C GLY A 168 6.02 -13.35 -7.10
N ASP A 169 6.16 -14.21 -8.09
CA ASP A 169 5.07 -14.79 -8.86
C ASP A 169 4.43 -15.98 -8.14
N THR A 170 3.12 -16.18 -8.36
CA THR A 170 2.38 -17.37 -7.93
C THR A 170 1.56 -17.94 -9.09
N PRO A 171 0.93 -19.12 -8.97
CA PRO A 171 -0.03 -19.60 -9.97
C PRO A 171 -1.22 -18.65 -10.20
N LEU A 172 -1.56 -17.82 -9.20
CA LEU A 172 -2.69 -16.90 -9.27
C LEU A 172 -2.30 -15.49 -9.76
N TYR A 173 -1.08 -15.06 -9.45
CA TYR A 173 -0.62 -13.69 -9.68
C TYR A 173 0.77 -13.63 -10.32
N GLU A 174 0.96 -12.64 -11.15
CA GLU A 174 2.27 -12.23 -11.67
C GLU A 174 2.66 -10.91 -11.00
N ARG A 175 3.89 -10.81 -10.49
CA ARG A 175 4.43 -9.57 -9.97
C ARG A 175 4.95 -8.72 -11.13
N ILE A 176 4.25 -7.63 -11.41
CA ILE A 176 4.56 -6.77 -12.56
C ILE A 176 5.59 -5.70 -12.22
N ALA A 177 5.75 -5.36 -10.93
CA ALA A 177 6.73 -4.38 -10.48
C ALA A 177 6.95 -4.43 -8.96
N VAL A 178 8.05 -3.82 -8.53
CA VAL A 178 8.37 -3.54 -7.13
C VAL A 178 8.89 -2.12 -7.03
N GLN A 179 8.34 -1.34 -6.11
CA GLN A 179 8.96 -0.09 -5.66
C GLN A 179 9.65 -0.32 -4.31
N PRO A 180 10.98 -0.22 -4.25
CA PRO A 180 11.70 -0.42 -3.00
C PRO A 180 11.38 0.72 -2.03
N ALA A 181 11.25 0.34 -0.77
CA ALA A 181 11.19 1.25 0.35
C ALA A 181 12.50 2.05 0.42
N ARG A 182 12.37 3.32 0.74
CA ARG A 182 13.47 4.21 1.07
C ARG A 182 12.95 5.14 2.16
N PHE A 183 13.77 5.40 3.18
CA PHE A 183 13.37 6.34 4.22
C PHE A 183 12.96 7.69 3.61
N ASN A 184 11.79 8.20 4.01
CA ASN A 184 11.16 9.42 3.50
C ASN A 184 10.74 9.39 2.02
N ARG A 185 10.55 8.20 1.44
CA ARG A 185 9.90 8.00 0.14
C ARG A 185 8.41 7.83 0.31
N ALA A 186 7.61 8.59 -0.44
CA ALA A 186 6.20 8.34 -0.62
C ALA A 186 5.90 7.69 -1.98
N LEU A 187 4.97 6.74 -1.98
CA LEU A 187 4.31 6.22 -3.18
C LEU A 187 2.89 6.78 -3.26
N VAL A 188 2.45 7.18 -4.45
CA VAL A 188 1.05 7.61 -4.70
C VAL A 188 0.50 6.82 -5.88
N TYR A 189 -0.60 6.11 -5.66
CA TYR A 189 -1.23 5.26 -6.68
C TYR A 189 -2.74 5.14 -6.48
N ALA A 190 -3.45 4.73 -7.53
CA ALA A 190 -4.89 4.46 -7.45
C ALA A 190 -5.15 3.26 -6.54
N GLY A 191 -6.03 3.42 -5.54
CA GLY A 191 -6.33 2.40 -4.52
C GLY A 191 -6.94 1.12 -5.09
N ASN A 192 -7.50 1.17 -6.30
CA ASN A 192 -8.02 -0.01 -6.98
C ASN A 192 -6.93 -0.87 -7.69
N THR A 193 -5.65 -0.50 -7.57
CA THR A 193 -4.53 -1.24 -8.16
C THR A 193 -4.14 -2.43 -7.28
N LEU A 194 -3.91 -3.60 -7.88
CA LEU A 194 -3.49 -4.80 -7.15
C LEU A 194 -2.06 -4.66 -6.62
N HIS A 195 -1.92 -4.70 -5.29
CA HIS A 195 -0.64 -4.50 -4.63
C HIS A 195 -0.52 -5.31 -3.33
N CYS A 196 0.70 -5.43 -2.82
CA CYS A 196 0.97 -6.00 -1.51
C CYS A 196 2.27 -5.42 -0.94
N ALA A 197 2.47 -5.53 0.37
CA ALA A 197 3.77 -5.24 0.96
C ALA A 197 4.81 -6.22 0.39
N TYR A 198 5.92 -5.69 -0.12
CA TYR A 198 7.09 -6.50 -0.46
C TYR A 198 8.00 -6.56 0.76
N LEU A 199 8.17 -7.75 1.33
CA LEU A 199 8.92 -7.97 2.56
C LEU A 199 10.08 -8.96 2.30
N PRO A 200 11.34 -8.54 2.44
CA PRO A 200 12.47 -9.45 2.51
C PRO A 200 12.30 -10.41 3.69
N PRO A 201 12.80 -11.66 3.61
CA PRO A 201 12.71 -12.61 4.71
C PRO A 201 13.28 -12.10 6.04
N GLU A 202 14.30 -11.26 5.96
CA GLU A 202 15.05 -10.75 7.12
C GLU A 202 14.45 -9.47 7.72
N VAL A 203 13.29 -9.00 7.22
CA VAL A 203 12.68 -7.76 7.71
C VAL A 203 12.26 -7.92 9.17
N ALA A 204 12.55 -6.91 9.99
CA ALA A 204 12.15 -6.91 11.39
C ALA A 204 10.63 -6.72 11.53
N LEU A 205 9.93 -7.78 11.95
CA LEU A 205 8.53 -7.73 12.36
C LEU A 205 8.44 -7.28 13.82
N SER A 206 8.40 -5.96 14.02
CA SER A 206 8.46 -5.34 15.34
C SER A 206 7.36 -4.31 15.52
N ALA A 207 6.72 -4.31 16.70
CA ALA A 207 5.75 -3.31 17.09
C ALA A 207 6.40 -1.99 17.57
N ASP A 208 7.75 -1.92 17.62
CA ASP A 208 8.49 -0.70 17.94
C ASP A 208 8.62 0.18 16.67
N PRO A 209 8.02 1.39 16.63
CA PRO A 209 8.11 2.29 15.47
C PRO A 209 9.54 2.70 15.10
N MET A 210 10.49 2.59 16.03
CA MET A 210 11.89 2.91 15.78
C MET A 210 12.67 1.76 15.13
N ARG A 211 12.12 0.55 15.10
CA ARG A 211 12.81 -0.66 14.61
C ARG A 211 12.06 -1.38 13.49
N GLY A 212 10.73 -1.40 13.57
CA GLY A 212 9.89 -2.13 12.64
C GLY A 212 9.77 -1.46 11.27
N ARG A 213 9.06 -2.14 10.38
CA ARG A 213 8.67 -1.58 9.08
C ARG A 213 7.56 -0.55 9.25
N LEU A 214 7.92 0.66 9.65
CA LEU A 214 6.99 1.76 9.86
C LEU A 214 6.64 2.43 8.52
N THR A 215 5.34 2.52 8.24
CA THR A 215 4.81 3.36 7.16
C THR A 215 3.74 4.31 7.69
N LEU A 216 3.59 5.46 7.04
CA LEU A 216 2.36 6.26 7.14
C LEU A 216 1.53 5.99 5.89
N ASN A 217 0.30 5.53 6.09
CA ASN A 217 -0.68 5.22 5.08
C ASN A 217 -1.75 6.31 5.10
N LEU A 218 -1.96 6.98 3.97
CA LEU A 218 -3.01 7.98 3.79
C LEU A 218 -3.89 7.56 2.62
N PHE A 219 -5.20 7.45 2.85
CA PHE A 219 -6.17 7.09 1.83
C PHE A 219 -7.09 8.27 1.56
N LEU A 220 -7.23 8.60 0.28
CA LEU A 220 -8.05 9.72 -0.19
C LEU A 220 -9.23 9.20 -1.00
N PHE A 221 -10.43 9.61 -0.61
CA PHE A 221 -11.66 9.27 -1.32
C PHE A 221 -12.79 10.20 -0.83
N ASP A 222 -13.70 10.55 -1.74
CA ASP A 222 -14.92 11.31 -1.43
C ASP A 222 -16.09 10.31 -1.51
N ASP A 223 -16.92 10.23 -0.47
CA ASP A 223 -18.11 9.36 -0.43
C ASP A 223 -19.08 9.58 -1.62
#